data_AF-A0A235HZC5-F1
#
_entry.id   AF-A0A235HZC5-F1
#
_cell.length_a   1.000
_cell.length_b   1.000
_cell.length_c   1.000
_cell.angle_alpha   90.00
_cell.angle_beta   90.00
_cell.angle_gamma   90.00
#
_symmetry.space_group_name_H-M   'P 1'
#
loop_
_entity.id
_entity.type
_entity.pdbx_description
1 polymer ?
#
loop_
_entity_poly.entity_id
_entity_poly.type
_entity_poly.pdbx_seq_one_letter_code
_entity_poly.pdbx_strand_id
1 'polypeptide(L)' 'MEVSARNSLKGTIKKIHPGAVNSEVILEIVPGVEVTAIITKESVEHLQLQEGKQAIAVIKASDVIIATE' A
#
# COMPACT_ATOMS: atom_id res chain seq x y z
N MET A 1 -8.18 -12.62 -6.53
CA MET A 1 -8.61 -11.25 -6.80
C MET A 1 -8.17 -10.90 -8.20
N GLU A 2 -9.06 -10.47 -9.06
CA GLU A 2 -8.72 -9.99 -10.41
C GLU A 2 -8.96 -8.48 -10.45
N VAL A 3 -7.94 -7.72 -10.84
CA VAL A 3 -7.98 -6.25 -10.96
C VAL A 3 -7.25 -5.84 -12.24
N SER A 4 -7.69 -4.76 -12.88
CA SER A 4 -7.06 -4.26 -14.12
C SER A 4 -5.74 -3.51 -13.89
N ALA A 5 -5.43 -3.18 -12.63
CA ALA A 5 -4.13 -2.66 -12.23
C ALA A 5 -3.04 -3.70 -12.51
N ARG A 6 -1.94 -3.26 -13.13
CA ARG A 6 -0.88 -4.17 -13.62
C ARG A 6 0.33 -4.28 -12.69
N ASN A 7 0.42 -3.40 -11.70
CA ASN A 7 1.49 -3.44 -10.72
C ASN A 7 0.92 -3.97 -9.41
N SER A 8 1.47 -5.08 -8.91
CA SER A 8 1.08 -5.70 -7.64
C SER A 8 2.33 -6.05 -6.86
N LEU A 9 2.54 -5.38 -5.74
CA LEU A 9 3.73 -5.53 -4.90
C LEU A 9 3.29 -6.14 -3.57
N LYS A 10 3.63 -7.41 -3.36
CA LYS A 10 3.36 -8.10 -2.09
C LYS A 10 4.36 -7.61 -1.05
N GLY A 11 3.88 -7.41 0.18
CA GLY A 11 4.74 -6.97 1.27
C GLY A 11 4.10 -7.18 2.63
N THR A 12 4.87 -6.86 3.66
CA THR A 12 4.42 -6.87 5.05
C THR A 12 4.09 -5.45 5.47
N ILE A 13 2.96 -5.25 6.13
CA ILE A 13 2.61 -3.96 6.71
C ILE A 13 3.59 -3.68 7.84
N LYS A 14 4.47 -2.71 7.63
CA LYS A 14 5.46 -2.30 8.62
C LYS A 14 4.87 -1.33 9.63
N LYS A 15 4.01 -0.43 9.16
CA LYS A 15 3.43 0.62 9.99
C LYS A 15 2.09 1.11 9.46
N ILE A 16 1.20 1.50 10.37
CA ILE A 16 -0.03 2.23 10.04
C ILE A 16 -0.11 3.51 10.88
N HIS A 17 -0.26 4.63 10.21
CA HIS A 17 -0.45 5.95 10.80
C HIS A 17 -1.89 6.41 10.57
N PRO A 18 -2.82 6.17 11.52
CA PRO A 18 -4.21 6.55 11.35
C PRO A 18 -4.38 8.08 11.49
N GLY A 19 -4.99 8.70 10.48
CA GLY A 19 -5.50 10.07 10.56
C GLY A 19 -7.01 10.10 10.77
N ALA A 20 -7.59 11.31 10.75
CA ALA A 20 -9.04 11.48 10.94
C ALA A 20 -9.87 10.93 9.77
N VAL A 21 -9.38 11.11 8.54
CA VAL A 21 -10.05 10.69 7.29
C VAL A 21 -9.22 9.70 6.51
N ASN A 22 -7.93 10.01 6.33
CA ASN A 22 -6.98 9.14 5.65
C ASN A 22 -5.99 8.54 6.65
N SER A 23 -5.49 7.36 6.33
CA SER A 23 -4.42 6.68 7.03
C SER A 23 -3.25 6.45 6.07
N GLU A 24 -2.05 6.63 6.58
CA GLU A 24 -0.83 6.23 5.88
C GLU A 24 -0.50 4.78 6.26
N VAL A 25 -0.25 3.95 5.26
CA VAL A 25 0.10 2.53 5.39
C VAL A 25 1.44 2.32 4.71
N ILE A 26 2.41 1.81 5.45
CA ILE A 26 3.77 1.54 4.96
C ILE A 26 3.93 0.03 4.80
N LEU A 27 4.25 -0.39 3.59
CA LEU A 27 4.51 -1.79 3.22
C LEU A 27 5.99 -1.99 2.95
N GLU A 28 6.63 -2.92 3.64
CA GLU A 28 7.97 -3.41 3.25
C GLU A 28 7.80 -4.54 2.25
N ILE A 29 8.21 -4.31 1.00
CA ILE A 29 8.02 -5.26 -0.11
C ILE A 29 9.22 -6.19 -0.28
N VAL A 30 10.42 -5.71 0.06
CA VAL A 30 11.66 -6.45 0.25
C VAL A 30 12.51 -5.71 1.30
N PRO A 31 13.53 -6.33 1.93
CA PRO A 31 14.30 -5.68 3.00
C PRO A 31 14.83 -4.30 2.60
N GLY A 32 14.44 -3.27 3.36
CA GLY A 32 14.87 -1.89 3.14
C GLY A 32 14.17 -1.15 1.99
N VAL A 33 13.19 -1.77 1.31
CA VAL A 33 12.39 -1.11 0.27
C VAL A 33 10.94 -1.05 0.71
N GLU A 34 10.43 0.17 0.82
CA GLU A 34 9.09 0.46 1.33
C GLU A 34 8.21 1.12 0.26
N VAL A 35 6.92 0.80 0.32
CA VAL A 35 5.86 1.45 -0.46
C VAL A 35 4.88 2.08 0.52
N THR A 36 4.68 3.38 0.40
CA THR A 36 3.72 4.13 1.21
C THR A 36 2.43 4.34 0.44
N ALA A 37 1.30 4.02 1.06
CA ALA A 37 -0.03 4.27 0.52
C ALA A 37 -0.83 5.15 1.49
N ILE A 38 -1.56 6.12 0.93
CA ILE A 38 -2.58 6.88 1.67
C ILE A 38 -3.94 6.35 1.23
N ILE A 39 -4.70 5.78 2.16
CA ILE A 39 -6.05 5.27 1.92
C ILE A 39 -7.01 5.82 2.99
N THR A 40 -8.32 5.65 2.81
CA THR A 40 -9.25 6.08 3.85
C THR A 40 -9.08 5.26 5.12
N LYS A 41 -9.30 5.87 6.28
CA LYS A 41 -9.32 5.19 7.57
C LYS A 41 -10.32 4.03 7.57
N GLU A 42 -11.49 4.23 6.98
CA GLU A 42 -12.51 3.20 6.81
C GLU A 42 -11.98 1.99 6.01
N SER A 43 -11.15 2.21 4.98
CA SER A 43 -10.54 1.11 4.22
C SER A 43 -9.58 0.28 5.08
N VAL A 44 -8.79 0.92 5.94
CA VAL A 44 -7.90 0.23 6.90
C VAL A 44 -8.71 -0.68 7.82
N GLU A 45 -9.80 -0.14 8.37
CA GLU A 45 -10.70 -0.86 9.29
C GLU A 45 -11.42 -2.01 8.60
N HIS A 46 -12.02 -1.75 7.43
CA HIS A 46 -12.76 -2.74 6.64
C HIS A 46 -11.87 -3.90 6.19
N LEU A 47 -10.63 -3.60 5.75
CA LEU A 47 -9.65 -4.61 5.33
C LEU A 47 -8.91 -5.25 6.52
N GLN A 48 -9.17 -4.80 7.75
CA GLN A 48 -8.56 -5.31 8.98
C GLN A 48 -7.02 -5.31 8.92
N LEU A 49 -6.46 -4.25 8.33
CA LEU A 49 -5.02 -4.07 8.19
C LEU A 49 -4.37 -3.90 9.56
N GLN A 50 -3.25 -4.58 9.76
CA GLN A 50 -2.51 -4.56 11.02
C GLN A 50 -1.02 -4.70 10.71
N GLU A 51 -0.18 -4.09 11.53
CA GLU A 51 1.28 -4.25 11.46
C GLU A 51 1.66 -5.74 11.56
N GLY A 52 2.66 -6.16 10.78
CA GLY A 52 3.10 -7.55 10.65
C GLY A 52 2.28 -8.43 9.70
N LYS A 53 1.10 -7.99 9.24
CA LYS A 53 0.30 -8.76 8.26
C LYS A 53 0.80 -8.58 6.84
N GLN A 54 0.55 -9.60 6.01
CA GLN A 54 0.75 -9.53 4.57
C GLN A 54 -0.33 -8.69 3.90
N ALA A 55 0.06 -7.84 2.96
CA ALA A 55 -0.86 -7.14 2.06
C ALA A 55 -0.21 -6.94 0.67
N ILE A 56 -0.97 -6.41 -0.27
CA ILE A 56 -0.52 -6.17 -1.64
C ILE A 56 -0.79 -4.72 -1.99
N ALA A 57 0.25 -3.94 -2.31
CA ALA A 57 0.08 -2.65 -2.95
C ALA A 57 -0.32 -2.86 -4.40
N VAL A 58 -1.46 -2.32 -4.80
CA VAL A 58 -2.01 -2.44 -6.15
C VAL A 58 -2.02 -1.07 -6.80
N ILE A 59 -1.21 -0.89 -7.84
CA ILE A 59 -0.99 0.43 -8.48
C ILE A 59 -1.41 0.34 -9.95
N LYS A 60 -2.27 1.25 -10.38
CA LYS A 60 -2.71 1.31 -11.78
C LYS A 60 -1.54 1.68 -12.69
N ALA A 61 -1.46 1.04 -13.85
CA ALA A 61 -0.36 1.27 -14.79
C ALA A 61 -0.28 2.72 -15.29
N SER A 62 -1.41 3.40 -15.41
CA SER A 62 -1.50 4.80 -15.87
C SER A 62 -0.95 5.82 -14.88
N ASP A 63 -0.75 5.42 -13.62
CA ASP A 63 -0.39 6.35 -12.54
C ASP A 63 1.11 6.27 -12.20
N VAL A 64 1.85 5.37 -12.87
CA VAL A 64 3.30 5.23 -12.73
C VAL A 64 3.99 6.16 -13.72
N ILE A 65 4.77 7.10 -13.19
CA ILE A 65 5.57 8.05 -13.98
C ILE A 65 7.00 7.50 -14.12
N ILE A 66 7.54 7.55 -15.34
CA ILE A 66 8.94 7.21 -15.62
C ILE A 66 9.74 8.51 -15.77
N ALA A 67 10.88 8.60 -15.10
CA ALA A 67 11.83 9.70 -15.22
C ALA A 67 13.23 9.13 -15.52
N THR A 68 14.04 9.91 -16.25
CA THR A 68 15.49 9.69 -16.42
C THR A 68 16.23 10.83 -15.72
N GLU A 69 17.51 10.62 -15.40
CA GLU A 69 18.38 11.69 -14.89
C GLU A 69 18.71 12.74 -15.96
#